data_AF-A0A452YXS8-F1
#
_entry.id   AF-A0A452YXS8-F1
#
_cell.length_a   1.000
_cell.length_b   1.000
_cell.length_c   1.000
_cell.angle_alpha   90.00
_cell.angle_beta   90.00
_cell.angle_gamma   90.00
#
_symmetry.space_group_name_H-M   'P 1'
#
loop_
_entity.id
_entity.type
_entity.pdbx_description
1 polymer ?
#
loop_
_entity_poly.entity_id
_entity_poly.type
_entity_poly.pdbx_seq_one_letter_code
_entity_poly.pdbx_strand_id
1 'polypeptide(L)' 'MLPAGVKFDPTDQELIEHLEAKVSADSARSHPLIDLFIPTIDSEHGICYTHPEKLPALFFFLDADL' A
#
# COMPACT_ATOMS: atom_id res chain seq x y z
N MET A 1 -1.53 -15.35 -4.88
CA MET A 1 -2.48 -15.26 -3.75
C MET A 1 -1.77 -15.70 -2.48
N LEU A 2 -1.94 -14.96 -1.37
CA LEU A 2 -1.33 -15.30 -0.08
C LEU A 2 -2.16 -16.37 0.64
N PRO A 3 -1.52 -17.31 1.38
CA PRO A 3 -2.24 -18.27 2.22
C PRO A 3 -3.13 -17.61 3.27
N ALA A 4 -4.21 -18.28 3.66
CA ALA A 4 -5.04 -17.85 4.78
C ALA A 4 -4.19 -17.80 6.07
N GLY A 5 -4.31 -16.70 6.82
CA GLY A 5 -3.58 -16.50 8.08
C GLY A 5 -2.27 -15.71 7.94
N VAL A 6 -1.90 -15.26 6.75
CA VAL A 6 -0.80 -14.28 6.59
C VAL A 6 -1.21 -12.95 7.21
N LYS A 7 -0.41 -12.46 8.17
CA LYS A 7 -0.57 -11.15 8.82
C LYS A 7 0.53 -10.21 8.31
N PHE A 8 0.17 -8.97 8.00
CA PHE A 8 1.13 -7.91 7.79
C PHE A 8 1.56 -7.36 9.16
N ASP A 9 2.79 -7.67 9.59
CA ASP A 9 3.33 -7.30 10.91
C ASP A 9 4.79 -6.82 10.85
N PRO A 10 5.14 -5.90 9.93
CA PRO A 10 6.51 -5.42 9.83
C PRO A 10 6.88 -4.55 11.03
N THR A 11 8.17 -4.50 11.34
CA THR A 11 8.73 -3.48 12.23
C THR A 11 8.77 -2.11 11.54
N ASP A 12 8.89 -1.03 12.32
CA ASP A 12 9.03 0.33 11.76
C ASP A 12 10.20 0.44 10.78
N GLN A 13 11.32 -0.23 11.09
CA GLN A 13 12.51 -0.24 10.24
C GLN A 13 12.22 -0.92 8.89
N GLU A 14 11.60 -2.10 8.90
CA GLU A 14 11.23 -2.83 7.68
C GLU A 14 10.24 -2.04 6.83
N LEU A 15 9.27 -1.36 7.47
CA LEU A 15 8.34 -0.46 6.79
C LEU A 15 9.07 0.66 6.06
N ILE A 16 9.98 1.36 6.75
CA ILE A 16 10.74 2.48 6.17
C ILE A 16 11.56 2.00 4.97
N GLU A 17 12.32 0.92 5.11
CA GLU A 17 13.16 0.37 4.04
C GLU A 17 12.34 0.00 2.80
N HIS A 18 11.17 -0.62 2.99
CA HIS A 18 10.31 -1.02 1.89
C HIS A 18 9.65 0.19 1.21
N LEU A 19 9.29 1.22 1.96
CA LEU A 19 8.72 2.47 1.42
C LEU A 19 9.78 3.28 0.65
N GLU A 20 11.00 3.38 1.17
CA GLU A 20 12.11 4.03 0.45
C GLU A 20 12.40 3.31 -0.86
N ALA A 21 12.44 1.98 -0.84
CA ALA A 21 12.64 1.17 -2.04
C ALA A 21 11.49 1.30 -3.05
N LYS A 22 10.25 1.47 -2.57
CA LYS A 22 9.06 1.67 -3.41
C LYS A 22 9.06 3.03 -4.11
N VAL A 23 9.54 4.09 -3.46
CA VAL A 23 9.59 5.45 -4.04
C VAL A 23 10.83 5.65 -4.91
N SER A 24 11.88 4.86 -4.70
CA SER A 24 13.09 4.90 -5.52
C SER A 24 12.81 4.61 -6.99
N ALA A 25 13.55 5.29 -7.88
CA ALA A 25 13.51 5.02 -9.32
C ALA A 25 14.00 3.61 -9.68
N ASP A 26 14.66 2.93 -8.74
CA ASP A 26 15.13 1.55 -8.90
C ASP A 26 14.09 0.56 -8.35
N SER A 27 13.07 0.28 -9.16
CA SER A 27 11.96 -0.62 -8.82
C SER A 27 12.41 -2.04 -8.47
N ALA A 28 13.62 -2.43 -8.85
CA ALA A 28 14.20 -3.74 -8.53
C ALA A 28 14.48 -3.93 -7.02
N ARG A 29 14.52 -2.84 -6.24
CA ARG A 29 14.63 -2.90 -4.78
C ARG A 29 13.28 -3.01 -4.07
N SER A 30 12.18 -2.70 -4.75
CA SER A 30 10.85 -2.74 -4.14
C SER A 30 10.41 -4.19 -3.88
N HIS A 31 9.82 -4.44 -2.72
CA HIS A 31 9.32 -5.76 -2.40
C HIS A 31 8.04 -6.05 -3.22
N PRO A 32 7.91 -7.17 -3.95
CA PRO A 32 6.77 -7.41 -4.87
C PRO A 32 5.38 -7.37 -4.22
N LEU A 33 5.32 -7.56 -2.90
CA LEU A 33 4.07 -7.53 -2.12
C LEU A 33 3.76 -6.17 -1.50
N ILE A 34 4.67 -5.18 -1.54
CA ILE A 34 4.46 -3.91 -0.85
C ILE A 34 3.23 -3.16 -1.37
N ASP A 35 2.93 -3.26 -2.66
CA ASP A 35 1.74 -2.66 -3.27
C ASP A 35 0.44 -3.38 -2.91
N LEU A 36 0.52 -4.66 -2.54
CA LEU A 36 -0.63 -5.42 -2.04
C LEU A 36 -1.02 -4.97 -0.63
N PHE A 37 -0.04 -4.60 0.20
CA PHE A 37 -0.27 -4.21 1.59
C PHE A 37 -0.41 -2.68 1.77
N ILE A 38 0.32 -1.89 0.99
CA ILE A 38 0.37 -0.43 1.07
C ILE A 38 0.21 0.13 -0.36
N PRO A 39 -1.02 0.19 -0.90
CA PRO A 39 -1.27 0.76 -2.22
C PRO A 39 -1.01 2.27 -2.23
N THR A 40 -0.55 2.79 -3.37
CA THR A 40 -0.40 4.24 -3.56
C THR A 40 -1.77 4.84 -3.91
N ILE A 41 -2.17 5.91 -3.23
CA ILE A 41 -3.39 6.64 -3.55
C ILE A 41 -3.05 7.74 -4.55
N ASP A 42 -3.46 7.58 -5.81
CA ASP A 42 -3.21 8.50 -6.91
C ASP A 42 -4.28 9.60 -7.05
N SER A 43 -4.86 10.05 -5.94
CA SER A 43 -5.85 11.12 -5.95
C SER A 43 -5.19 12.49 -5.79
N GLU A 44 -5.77 13.54 -6.38
CA GLU A 44 -5.26 14.93 -6.26
C GLU A 44 -5.11 15.38 -4.79
N HIS A 45 -5.94 14.84 -3.89
CA HIS A 45 -5.93 15.17 -2.47
C HIS A 45 -5.16 14.15 -1.61
N GLY A 46 -4.62 13.09 -2.23
CA GLY A 46 -3.86 12.03 -1.57
C GLY A 46 -4.63 11.38 -0.41
N ILE A 47 -3.97 11.29 0.76
CA ILE A 47 -4.52 10.73 2.01
C ILE A 47 -5.18 11.79 2.92
N CYS A 48 -5.33 13.03 2.46
CA CYS A 48 -5.76 14.14 3.30
C CYS A 48 -7.28 14.14 3.50
N TYR A 49 -7.78 13.27 4.38
CA TYR A 49 -9.19 13.15 4.74
C TYR A 49 -9.48 13.70 6.14
N THR A 50 -10.67 14.28 6.32
CA THR A 50 -11.07 14.84 7.63
C THR A 50 -11.38 13.77 8.67
N HIS A 51 -11.70 12.55 8.25
CA HIS A 51 -11.99 11.41 9.13
C HIS A 51 -11.49 10.09 8.52
N PRO A 52 -11.02 9.12 9.33
CA PRO A 52 -10.47 7.85 8.86
C PRO A 52 -11.43 7.01 8.00
N GLU A 53 -12.73 7.06 8.26
CA GLU A 53 -13.75 6.33 7.48
C GLU A 53 -13.89 6.80 6.03
N LYS A 54 -13.31 7.97 5.70
CA LYS A 54 -13.27 8.51 4.34
C LYS A 54 -12.01 8.13 3.58
N LEU A 55 -11.04 7.50 4.23
CA LEU A 55 -9.91 6.91 3.52
C LEU A 55 -10.45 5.86 2.54
N PRO A 56 -9.88 5.75 1.33
CA PRO A 56 -10.36 4.84 0.28
C PRO A 56 -10.05 3.37 0.59
N ALA A 57 -10.12 2.97 1.86
CA ALA A 57 -9.65 1.73 2.47
C ALA A 57 -10.33 0.44 1.95
N LEU A 58 -11.11 0.50 0.87
CA LEU A 58 -11.73 -0.69 0.27
C LEU A 58 -12.15 -0.52 -1.22
N PHE A 59 -12.23 0.71 -1.75
CA PHE A 59 -12.80 0.93 -3.09
C PHE A 59 -11.85 0.52 -4.23
N PHE A 60 -10.53 0.63 -4.04
CA PHE A 60 -9.57 0.21 -5.07
C PHE A 60 -9.63 -1.28 -5.42
N PHE A 61 -10.18 -2.15 -4.57
CA PHE A 61 -10.35 -3.58 -4.90
C PHE A 61 -11.66 -3.89 -5.63
N LEU A 62 -12.62 -2.98 -5.68
CA LEU A 62 -13.93 -3.19 -6.33
C LEU A 62 -14.04 -2.51 -7.70
N ASP A 63 -13.20 -1.51 -7.99
CA ASP A 63 -13.17 -0.82 -9.30
C ASP A 63 -12.24 -1.52 -10.33
N ALA A 64 -11.58 -2.63 -9.96
CA ALA A 64 -10.74 -3.40 -10.88
C ALA A 64 -11.51 -4.44 -11.74
N ASP A 65 -12.85 -4.49 -11.61
CA ASP A 65 -13.75 -5.35 -12.40
C ASP A 65 -14.80 -4.51 -13.20
N LEU A 66 -14.39 -3.44 -13.89
CA LEU A 66 -15.16 -2.85 -15.02
C LEU A 66 -14.27 -2.35 -16.17
#